data_AF-T2JDF1-F1
#
_entry.id   AF-T2JDF1-F1
#
_cell.length_a   1.000
_cell.length_b   1.000
_cell.length_c   1.000
_cell.angle_alpha   90.00
_cell.angle_beta   90.00
_cell.angle_gamma   90.00
#
_symmetry.space_group_name_H-M   'P 1'
#
loop_
_entity.id
_entity.type
_entity.pdbx_description
1 polymer ?
#
loop_
_entity_poly.entity_id
_entity_poly.type
_entity_poly.pdbx_seq_one_letter_code
_entity_poly.pdbx_strand_id
1 'polypeptide(L)'
;MVFNKKDANYYQKKSEEEAEKASNEKAKSNMYNKRARLAEHEGNKKKQKDYKNKEEKCNNNAKKHEKKAKEYQKKADELKKKENERSSGRGR
;
A
#
# COMPACT_ATOMS: atom_id res chain seq x y z
N MET A 1 -25.82 17.64 -10.21
CA MET A 1 -24.94 16.52 -9.79
C MET A 1 -23.48 16.93 -9.98
N VAL A 2 -22.81 17.38 -8.91
CA VAL A 2 -21.38 17.77 -8.87
C VAL A 2 -20.60 16.76 -8.01
N PHE A 3 -20.87 15.46 -8.20
CA PHE A 3 -20.40 14.41 -7.29
C PHE A 3 -19.04 13.79 -7.70
N ASN A 4 -18.59 13.94 -8.94
CA ASN A 4 -17.43 13.17 -9.44
C ASN A 4 -16.05 13.61 -8.87
N LYS A 5 -15.82 14.93 -8.65
CA LYS A 5 -14.52 15.42 -8.13
C LYS A 5 -14.27 15.06 -6.67
N LYS A 6 -15.31 15.12 -5.83
CA LYS A 6 -15.19 14.81 -4.38
C LYS A 6 -14.90 13.32 -4.16
N ASP A 7 -15.51 12.45 -4.96
CA ASP A 7 -15.33 11.01 -4.86
C ASP A 7 -13.94 10.57 -5.34
N ALA A 8 -13.43 11.13 -6.46
CA ALA A 8 -12.08 10.83 -6.94
C ALA A 8 -11.00 11.22 -5.92
N ASN A 9 -11.13 12.40 -5.29
CA ASN A 9 -10.21 12.85 -4.24
C ASN A 9 -10.30 12.00 -2.98
N TYR A 10 -11.49 11.51 -2.62
CA TYR A 10 -11.68 10.59 -1.50
C TYR A 10 -10.94 9.27 -1.73
N TYR A 11 -11.09 8.66 -2.90
CA TYR A 11 -10.37 7.42 -3.23
C TYR A 11 -8.86 7.63 -3.38
N GLN A 12 -8.43 8.79 -3.88
CA GLN A 12 -7.01 9.14 -3.93
C GLN A 12 -6.39 9.21 -2.52
N LYS A 13 -7.03 9.92 -1.58
CA LYS A 13 -6.58 9.95 -0.17
C LYS A 13 -6.54 8.57 0.45
N LYS A 14 -7.54 7.72 0.20
CA LYS A 14 -7.53 6.33 0.70
C LYS A 14 -6.43 5.48 0.07
N SER A 15 -6.06 5.72 -1.19
CA SER A 15 -4.92 5.06 -1.81
C SER A 15 -3.62 5.46 -1.13
N GLU A 16 -3.43 6.75 -0.87
CA GLU A 16 -2.26 7.31 -0.17
C GLU A 16 -2.14 6.74 1.26
N GLU A 17 -3.22 6.71 2.03
CA GLU A 17 -3.24 6.12 3.37
C GLU A 17 -2.86 4.63 3.38
N GLU A 18 -3.35 3.84 2.43
CA GLU A 18 -3.00 2.42 2.33
C GLU A 18 -1.56 2.23 1.81
N ALA A 19 -1.08 3.11 0.93
CA ALA A 19 0.32 3.10 0.49
C ALA A 19 1.28 3.43 1.63
N GLU A 20 0.92 4.36 2.51
CA GLU A 20 1.69 4.70 3.70
C GLU A 20 1.74 3.51 4.69
N LYS A 21 0.60 2.83 4.91
CA LYS A 21 0.58 1.58 5.70
C LYS A 21 1.47 0.50 5.09
N ALA A 22 1.45 0.33 3.77
CA ALA A 22 2.32 -0.63 3.09
C ALA A 22 3.81 -0.28 3.29
N SER A 23 4.16 1.00 3.17
CA SER A 23 5.51 1.52 3.39
C SER A 23 5.97 1.27 4.83
N ASN A 24 5.11 1.56 5.82
CA ASN A 24 5.41 1.34 7.24
C ASN A 24 5.63 -0.14 7.57
N GLU A 25 4.81 -1.04 7.03
CA GLU A 25 5.01 -2.49 7.20
C GLU A 25 6.30 -2.97 6.51
N LYS A 26 6.65 -2.42 5.35
CA LYS A 26 7.93 -2.72 4.68
C LYS A 26 9.13 -2.23 5.49
N ALA A 27 9.03 -1.07 6.13
CA ALA A 27 10.06 -0.57 7.04
C ALA A 27 10.25 -1.50 8.26
N LYS A 28 9.15 -1.99 8.86
CA LYS A 28 9.20 -2.98 9.93
C LYS A 28 9.84 -4.30 9.48
N SER A 29 9.49 -4.78 8.29
CA SER A 29 10.12 -5.96 7.68
C SER A 29 11.64 -5.80 7.57
N ASN A 30 12.12 -4.67 7.04
CA ASN A 30 13.56 -4.38 6.93
C ASN A 30 14.25 -4.36 8.30
N MET A 31 13.59 -3.85 9.35
CA MET A 31 14.11 -3.87 10.71
C MET A 31 14.27 -5.30 11.24
N TYR A 32 13.29 -6.17 11.00
CA TYR A 32 13.37 -7.57 11.40
C TYR A 32 14.42 -8.35 10.61
N ASN A 33 14.57 -8.10 9.31
CA ASN A 33 15.65 -8.70 8.52
C ASN A 33 17.03 -8.32 9.06
N LYS A 34 17.25 -7.03 9.38
CA LYS A 34 18.49 -6.59 10.05
C LYS A 34 18.73 -7.33 11.37
N ARG A 35 17.70 -7.49 12.21
CA ARG A 35 17.79 -8.25 13.47
C ARG A 35 18.03 -9.74 13.25
N ALA A 36 17.47 -10.34 12.20
CA ALA A 36 17.71 -11.73 11.83
C ALA A 36 19.18 -11.94 11.45
N ARG A 37 19.77 -11.03 10.67
CA ARG A 37 21.20 -11.07 10.31
C ARG A 37 22.10 -10.97 11.54
N LEU A 38 21.80 -10.06 12.47
CA LEU A 38 22.55 -9.95 13.74
C LEU A 38 22.49 -11.25 14.54
N ALA A 39 21.29 -11.84 14.69
CA ALA A 39 21.11 -13.11 15.39
C ALA A 39 21.85 -14.28 14.70
N GLU A 40 22.00 -14.24 13.38
CA GLU A 40 22.79 -15.20 12.62
C GLU A 40 24.29 -15.08 12.91
N HIS A 41 24.81 -13.85 12.95
CA HIS A 41 26.21 -13.59 13.33
C HIS A 41 26.51 -13.99 14.78
N GLU A 42 25.54 -13.84 15.68
CA GLU A 42 25.64 -14.28 17.09
C GLU A 42 25.49 -15.81 17.26
N GLY A 43 25.25 -16.57 16.19
CA GLY A 43 25.02 -18.02 16.24
C GLY A 43 23.66 -18.42 16.85
N ASN A 44 22.75 -17.47 17.06
CA ASN A 44 21.46 -17.71 17.72
C ASN A 44 20.36 -18.08 16.71
N LYS A 45 20.35 -19.35 16.29
CA LYS A 45 19.41 -19.90 15.29
C LYS A 45 17.93 -19.71 15.64
N LYS A 46 17.56 -19.75 16.93
CA LYS A 46 16.17 -19.55 17.38
C LYS A 46 15.71 -18.12 17.10
N LYS A 47 16.48 -17.12 17.54
CA LYS A 47 16.18 -15.71 17.29
C LYS A 47 16.16 -15.37 15.80
N GLN A 48 17.08 -15.93 15.00
CA GLN A 48 17.10 -15.76 13.55
C GLN A 48 15.78 -16.22 12.91
N LYS A 49 15.29 -17.42 13.26
CA LYS A 49 14.02 -17.96 12.75
C LYS A 49 12.82 -17.09 13.17
N ASP A 50 12.80 -16.63 14.42
CA ASP A 50 11.73 -15.77 14.93
C ASP A 50 11.67 -14.42 14.19
N TYR A 51 12.82 -13.82 13.90
CA TYR A 51 12.88 -12.57 13.15
C TYR A 51 12.52 -12.74 11.67
N LYS A 52 12.93 -13.84 11.03
CA LYS A 52 12.52 -14.19 9.66
C LYS A 52 10.99 -14.38 9.57
N ASN A 53 10.37 -15.05 10.54
CA ASN A 53 8.91 -15.20 10.59
C ASN A 53 8.19 -13.85 10.76
N LYS A 54 8.75 -12.91 11.55
CA LYS A 54 8.18 -11.56 11.71
C LYS A 54 8.34 -10.72 10.45
N GLU A 55 9.50 -10.81 9.80
CA GLU A 55 9.74 -10.19 8.49
C GLU A 55 8.68 -10.63 7.47
N GLU A 56 8.46 -11.95 7.35
CA GLU A 56 7.51 -12.52 6.40
C GLU A 56 6.08 -12.02 6.66
N LYS A 57 5.65 -11.96 7.92
CA LYS A 57 4.35 -11.40 8.30
C LYS A 57 4.21 -9.93 7.89
N CYS A 58 5.22 -9.10 8.15
CA CYS A 58 5.22 -7.70 7.73
C CYS A 58 5.22 -7.55 6.20
N ASN A 59 5.98 -8.37 5.47
CA ASN A 59 5.96 -8.39 4.00
C ASN A 59 4.59 -8.77 3.44
N ASN A 60 3.91 -9.76 4.04
CA ASN A 60 2.57 -10.16 3.62
C ASN A 60 1.54 -9.05 3.91
N ASN A 61 1.64 -8.36 5.04
CA ASN A 61 0.81 -7.21 5.35
C ASN A 61 1.06 -6.05 4.36
N ALA A 62 2.33 -5.75 4.06
CA ALA A 62 2.70 -4.73 3.09
C ALA A 62 2.08 -5.02 1.71
N LYS A 63 2.17 -6.26 1.22
CA LYS A 63 1.53 -6.68 -0.05
C LYS A 63 0.01 -6.51 -0.03
N LYS A 64 -0.64 -6.81 1.10
CA LYS A 64 -2.10 -6.66 1.26
C LYS A 64 -2.51 -5.18 1.16
N HIS A 65 -1.78 -4.29 1.82
CA HIS A 65 -2.03 -2.85 1.76
C HIS A 65 -1.69 -2.26 0.39
N GLU A 66 -0.62 -2.72 -0.26
CA GLU A 66 -0.25 -2.30 -1.62
C GLU A 66 -1.34 -2.68 -2.63
N LYS A 67 -1.91 -3.88 -2.53
CA LYS A 67 -3.04 -4.30 -3.38
C LYS A 67 -4.26 -3.39 -3.19
N LYS A 68 -4.61 -3.07 -1.94
CA LYS A 68 -5.71 -2.14 -1.64
C LYS A 68 -5.45 -0.73 -2.16
N ALA A 69 -4.23 -0.22 -2.00
CA ALA A 69 -3.83 1.09 -2.53
C ALA A 69 -4.02 1.14 -4.05
N LYS A 70 -3.61 0.09 -4.78
CA LYS A 70 -3.82 -0.02 -6.24
C LYS A 70 -5.30 -0.09 -6.62
N GLU A 71 -6.12 -0.82 -5.86
CA GLU A 71 -7.58 -0.87 -6.08
C GLU A 71 -8.23 0.50 -5.91
N TYR A 72 -7.85 1.26 -4.87
CA TYR A 72 -8.34 2.62 -4.67
C TYR A 72 -7.83 3.59 -5.74
N GLN A 73 -6.57 3.47 -6.15
CA GLN A 73 -6.00 4.27 -7.22
C GLN A 73 -6.76 4.04 -8.53
N LYS A 74 -7.01 2.77 -8.89
CA LYS A 74 -7.78 2.43 -10.09
C LYS A 74 -9.20 3.02 -10.05
N LYS A 75 -9.88 2.98 -8.90
CA LYS A 75 -11.19 3.62 -8.74
C LYS A 75 -11.13 5.14 -8.89
N ALA A 76 -10.11 5.80 -8.33
CA ALA A 76 -9.91 7.23 -8.48
C ALA A 76 -9.69 7.60 -9.96
N ASP A 77 -8.88 6.82 -10.68
CA ASP A 77 -8.59 7.04 -12.10
C ASP A 77 -9.81 6.78 -12.99
N GLU A 78 -10.61 5.75 -12.70
CA GLU A 78 -11.89 5.49 -13.39
C GLU A 78 -12.88 6.65 -13.21
N LEU A 79 -12.97 7.23 -12.01
CA LEU A 79 -13.83 8.39 -11.75
C LEU A 79 -13.34 9.64 -12.49
N LYS A 80 -12.03 9.90 -12.50
CA LYS A 80 -11.43 11.00 -13.27
C LYS A 80 -11.68 10.86 -14.78
N LYS A 81 -11.54 9.64 -15.33
CA LYS A 81 -11.83 9.38 -16.75
C LYS A 81 -13.29 9.64 -17.10
N LYS A 82 -14.24 9.12 -16.30
CA LYS A 82 -15.67 9.36 -16.50
C LYS A 82 -16.04 10.84 -16.41
N GLU A 83 -15.34 11.61 -15.58
CA GLU A 83 -15.52 13.06 -15.50
C GLU A 83 -15.02 13.77 -16.77
N ASN A 84 -13.86 13.37 -17.28
CA ASN A 84 -13.30 13.93 -18.52
C ASN A 84 -14.19 13.61 -19.73
N GLU A 85 -14.69 12.38 -19.85
CA GLU A 85 -15.64 11.99 -20.92
C GLU A 85 -16.96 12.76 -20.82
N ARG A 86 -17.47 12.98 -19.60
CA ARG A 86 -18.68 13.79 -19.38
C ARG A 86 -18.47 15.27 -19.71
N SER A 87 -17.24 15.76 -19.59
CA SER A 87 -16.86 17.14 -19.91
C SER A 87 -16.53 17.34 -21.40
N SER A 88 -16.12 16.30 -22.12
CA SER A 88 -15.85 16.34 -23.57
C SER A 88 -17.07 16.01 -24.45
N GLY A 89 -18.13 15.40 -23.88
CA GLY A 89 -19.35 15.02 -24.61
C GLY A 89 -20.45 16.09 -24.65
N ARG A 90 -20.26 17.26 -24.04
CA ARG A 90 -21.24 18.35 -24.02
C ARG A 90 -20.73 19.55 -24.83
N GLY A 91 -20.46 19.28 -26.10
CA GLY A 91 -20.04 20.23 -27.12
C GLY A 91 -20.75 19.95 -28.45
N ARG A 92 -22.08 19.86 -28.39
CA ARG A 92 -22.95 20.51 -29.38
C ARG A 92 -23.43 21.79 -28.74
#